data_AF-A0ABD2SC51-F1
#
_entry.id   AF-A0ABD2SC51-F1
#
_cell.length_a   1.000
_cell.length_b   1.000
_cell.length_c   1.000
_cell.angle_alpha   90.00
_cell.angle_beta   90.00
_cell.angle_gamma   90.00
#
_symmetry.space_group_name_H-M   'P 1'
#
loop_
_entity.id
_entity.type
_entity.pdbx_description
1 polymer ?
#
loop_
_entity_poly.entity_id
_entity_poly.type
_entity_poly.pdbx_seq_one_letter_code
_entity_poly.pdbx_strand_id
1 'polypeptide(L)'
;MAFLNSLATTITIIGGILSLVMSVNNNRALFSKLKKFLSKKATLVIDEYTLKDDEKVKNEGYEAVEIYLCNNLSPQKCKVKASKTEKEKNSFKVTLEQYEKVKDVYNGHKFKWIWLEFKCFDSIHRSEMKSFNLIYRKKDYQFVFNTYLPHILNDQKHI
;
A
#
# COMPACT_ATOMS: atom_id res chain seq x y z
N MET A 1 -33.76 13.29 -43.73
CA MET A 1 -33.06 14.17 -42.76
C MET A 1 -32.65 13.43 -41.47
N ALA A 2 -33.54 12.76 -40.73
CA ALA A 2 -33.21 12.12 -39.43
C ALA A 2 -32.21 10.94 -39.50
N PHE A 3 -32.24 10.12 -40.54
CA PHE A 3 -31.38 8.93 -40.69
C PHE A 3 -29.89 9.27 -40.87
N LEU A 4 -29.59 10.35 -41.62
CA LEU A 4 -28.22 10.80 -41.86
C LEU A 4 -27.56 11.37 -40.60
N ASN A 5 -28.33 12.08 -39.77
CA ASN A 5 -27.84 12.62 -38.50
C ASN A 5 -27.51 11.50 -37.50
N SER A 6 -28.29 10.41 -37.49
CA SER A 6 -28.00 9.21 -36.68
C SER A 6 -26.68 8.56 -37.08
N LEU A 7 -26.40 8.43 -38.38
CA LEU A 7 -25.18 7.81 -38.89
C LEU A 7 -23.95 8.69 -38.61
N ALA A 8 -24.08 10.01 -38.77
CA ALA A 8 -23.03 10.95 -38.43
C ALA A 8 -22.68 10.88 -36.93
N THR A 9 -23.69 10.73 -36.07
CA THR A 9 -23.50 10.63 -34.62
C THR A 9 -22.80 9.33 -34.23
N THR A 10 -23.18 8.19 -34.81
CA THR A 10 -22.52 6.90 -34.54
C THR A 10 -21.08 6.88 -35.04
N ILE A 11 -20.80 7.45 -36.22
CA ILE A 11 -19.43 7.59 -36.75
C ILE A 11 -18.58 8.47 -35.84
N THR A 12 -19.14 9.58 -35.32
CA THR A 12 -18.43 10.49 -34.42
C THR A 12 -18.09 9.83 -33.08
N ILE A 13 -19.01 9.03 -32.51
CA ILE A 13 -18.77 8.28 -31.28
C ILE A 13 -17.71 7.19 -31.50
N ILE A 14 -17.79 6.43 -32.60
CA ILE A 14 -16.81 5.39 -32.91
C ILE A 14 -15.42 5.99 -33.15
N GLY A 15 -15.33 7.08 -33.91
CA GLY A 15 -14.07 7.80 -34.13
C GLY A 15 -13.50 8.38 -32.83
N GLY A 16 -14.36 8.92 -31.96
CA GLY A 16 -14.00 9.35 -30.61
C GLY A 16 -13.41 8.23 -29.78
N ILE A 17 -14.08 7.08 -29.71
CA ILE A 17 -13.61 5.88 -28.99
C ILE A 17 -12.29 5.37 -29.59
N LEU A 18 -12.18 5.30 -30.91
CA LEU A 18 -10.97 4.82 -31.58
C LEU A 18 -9.78 5.76 -31.34
N SER A 19 -9.98 7.08 -31.40
CA SER A 19 -8.93 8.07 -31.07
C SER A 19 -8.50 7.97 -29.60
N LEU A 20 -9.43 7.69 -28.69
CA LEU A 20 -9.14 7.51 -27.27
C LEU A 20 -8.32 6.24 -27.05
N VAL A 21 -8.67 5.14 -27.74
CA VAL A 21 -7.93 3.87 -27.71
C VAL A 21 -6.53 4.03 -28.31
N MET A 22 -6.38 4.74 -29.42
CA MET A 22 -5.08 5.00 -30.07
C MET A 22 -4.18 5.94 -29.24
N SER A 23 -4.77 6.95 -28.59
CA SER A 23 -4.06 7.89 -27.70
C SER A 23 -3.59 7.20 -26.39
N VAL A 24 -4.37 6.25 -25.90
CA VAL A 24 -4.03 5.37 -24.76
C VAL A 24 -2.84 4.44 -25.10
N ASN A 25 -2.71 4.00 -26.35
CA ASN A 25 -1.64 3.08 -26.76
C ASN A 25 -0.24 3.75 -26.82
N ASN A 26 -0.16 5.04 -27.12
CA ASN A 26 1.11 5.74 -27.37
C ASN A 26 1.66 6.55 -26.18
N ASN A 27 0.92 6.69 -25.07
CA ASN A 27 1.35 7.52 -23.94
C ASN A 27 1.34 6.76 -22.61
N ARG A 28 2.47 6.12 -22.29
CA ARG A 28 2.66 5.30 -21.06
C ARG A 28 2.32 6.05 -19.78
N ALA A 29 2.59 7.36 -19.70
CA ALA A 29 2.33 8.18 -18.53
C ALA A 29 0.84 8.53 -18.38
N LEU A 30 0.13 8.80 -19.48
CA LEU A 30 -1.32 8.99 -19.44
C LEU A 30 -2.03 7.67 -19.18
N PHE A 31 -1.57 6.57 -19.78
CA PHE A 31 -2.10 5.24 -19.51
C PHE A 31 -1.92 4.83 -18.05
N SER A 32 -0.77 5.11 -17.43
CA SER A 32 -0.53 4.82 -16.02
C SER A 32 -1.40 5.70 -15.11
N LYS A 33 -1.59 6.99 -15.43
CA LYS A 33 -2.52 7.88 -14.73
C LYS A 33 -3.96 7.40 -14.87
N LEU A 34 -4.42 7.07 -16.07
CA LEU A 34 -5.76 6.58 -16.35
C LEU A 34 -6.01 5.23 -15.67
N LYS A 35 -5.05 4.30 -15.73
CA LYS A 35 -5.09 3.01 -15.04
C LYS A 35 -5.11 3.18 -13.51
N LYS A 36 -4.39 4.17 -12.97
CA LYS A 36 -4.45 4.55 -11.55
C LYS A 36 -5.80 5.16 -11.18
N PHE A 37 -6.40 5.94 -12.07
CA PHE A 37 -7.72 6.55 -11.89
C PHE A 37 -8.83 5.49 -11.91
N LEU A 38 -8.79 4.58 -12.88
CA LEU A 38 -9.67 3.41 -13.01
C LEU A 38 -9.37 2.31 -11.98
N SER A 39 -8.27 2.44 -11.22
CA SER A 39 -7.94 1.46 -10.19
C SER A 39 -9.01 1.50 -9.11
N LYS A 40 -9.63 0.33 -8.89
CA LYS A 40 -10.54 0.07 -7.78
C LYS A 40 -9.82 -0.10 -6.44
N LYS A 41 -8.49 0.09 -6.40
CA LYS A 41 -7.67 -0.07 -5.20
C LYS A 41 -7.14 1.26 -4.68
N ALA A 42 -7.03 1.36 -3.37
CA ALA A 42 -6.37 2.44 -2.65
C ALA A 42 -5.16 1.89 -1.90
N THR A 43 -4.22 2.77 -1.57
CA THR A 43 -3.07 2.46 -0.72
C THR A 43 -3.09 3.41 0.46
N LEU A 44 -3.10 2.88 1.67
CA LEU A 44 -2.83 3.60 2.91
C LEU A 44 -1.36 3.38 3.27
N VAL A 45 -0.67 4.44 3.67
CA VAL A 45 0.74 4.42 4.07
C VAL A 45 0.80 4.70 5.57
N ILE A 46 1.55 3.88 6.30
CA ILE A 46 1.77 4.01 7.74
C ILE A 46 3.29 4.08 7.93
N ASP A 47 3.79 5.28 8.19
CA ASP A 47 5.22 5.52 8.39
C ASP A 47 5.66 5.12 9.80
N GLU A 48 6.89 4.62 9.94
CA GLU A 48 7.49 4.22 11.23
C GLU A 48 7.56 5.38 12.24
N TYR A 49 7.70 6.60 11.73
CA TYR A 49 7.76 7.81 12.54
C TYR A 49 6.83 8.87 11.99
N THR A 50 6.28 9.66 12.91
CA THR A 50 5.51 10.87 12.62
C THR A 50 6.22 12.08 13.23
N LEU A 51 5.96 13.27 12.69
CA LEU A 51 6.43 14.51 13.28
C LEU A 51 5.35 15.03 14.24
N LYS A 52 5.73 15.20 15.51
CA LYS A 52 4.91 15.80 16.54
C LYS A 52 5.76 16.86 17.24
N ASP A 53 5.32 18.12 17.16
CA ASP A 53 6.05 19.26 17.74
C ASP A 53 7.52 19.34 17.26
N ASP A 54 7.74 19.14 15.95
CA ASP A 54 9.05 19.05 15.29
C ASP A 54 9.98 17.91 15.77
N GLU A 55 9.48 17.05 16.66
CA GLU A 55 10.17 15.84 17.10
C GLU A 55 9.71 14.61 16.32
N LYS A 56 10.66 13.72 16.04
CA LYS A 56 10.42 12.44 15.37
C LYS A 56 9.95 11.42 16.40
N VAL A 57 8.64 11.13 16.42
CA VAL A 57 8.02 10.19 17.36
C VAL A 57 7.64 8.89 16.65
N LYS A 58 7.90 7.74 17.28
CA LYS A 58 7.53 6.42 16.73
C LYS A 58 6.01 6.32 16.61
N ASN A 59 5.54 5.81 15.48
CA ASN A 59 4.11 5.65 15.20
C ASN A 59 3.57 4.38 15.86
N GLU A 60 2.68 4.52 16.83
CA GLU A 60 2.01 3.39 17.50
C GLU A 60 1.26 2.49 16.50
N GLY A 61 0.66 3.08 15.46
CA GLY A 61 -0.01 2.33 14.40
C GLY A 61 0.96 1.49 13.56
N TYR A 62 2.21 1.94 13.39
CA TYR A 62 3.24 1.14 12.74
C TYR A 62 3.60 -0.09 13.59
N GLU A 63 3.80 0.10 14.89
CA GLU A 63 4.14 -0.98 15.82
C GLU A 63 3.03 -2.03 15.91
N ALA A 64 1.76 -1.61 15.87
CA ALA A 64 0.61 -2.52 15.83
C ALA A 64 0.59 -3.39 14.60
N VAL A 65 0.81 -2.79 13.44
CA VAL A 65 0.88 -3.52 12.19
C VAL A 65 2.08 -4.46 12.20
N GLU A 66 3.24 -4.03 12.67
CA GLU A 66 4.42 -4.89 12.75
C GLU A 66 4.15 -6.16 13.57
N ILE A 67 3.58 -6.02 14.77
CA ILE A 67 3.24 -7.14 15.65
C ILE A 67 2.18 -8.04 15.01
N TYR A 68 1.08 -7.45 14.51
CA TYR A 68 0.00 -8.20 13.87
C TYR A 68 0.49 -9.03 12.68
N LEU A 69 1.27 -8.42 11.78
CA LEU A 69 1.78 -9.11 10.59
C LEU A 69 2.80 -10.21 10.98
N CYS A 70 3.63 -10.00 12.00
CA CYS A 70 4.56 -11.03 12.46
C CYS A 70 3.85 -12.22 13.11
N ASN A 71 2.79 -11.98 13.88
CA ASN A 71 2.12 -13.00 14.68
C ASN A 71 1.03 -13.75 13.90
N ASN A 72 0.19 -13.02 13.15
CA ASN A 72 -1.01 -13.58 12.54
C ASN A 72 -0.77 -14.10 11.12
N LEU A 73 0.30 -13.67 10.46
CA LEU A 73 0.62 -14.08 9.10
C LEU A 73 1.82 -15.03 9.13
N SER A 74 1.50 -16.33 9.04
CA SER A 74 2.41 -17.48 9.15
C SER A 74 3.88 -17.18 8.76
N PRO A 75 4.88 -17.64 9.55
CA PRO A 75 6.30 -17.51 9.25
C PRO A 75 6.75 -18.04 7.87
N GLN A 76 5.95 -18.88 7.23
CA GLN A 76 6.22 -19.33 5.84
C GLN A 76 5.93 -18.26 4.78
N LYS A 77 5.14 -17.24 5.12
CA LYS A 77 4.69 -16.16 4.22
C LYS A 77 5.36 -14.81 4.50
N CYS A 78 6.14 -14.75 5.57
CA CYS A 78 6.93 -13.61 6.02
C CYS A 78 8.40 -14.05 6.09
N LYS A 79 9.21 -13.68 5.12
CA LYS A 79 10.66 -13.80 5.17
C LYS A 79 11.19 -12.81 6.19
N VAL A 80 11.47 -13.33 7.37
CA VAL A 80 12.07 -12.57 8.45
C VAL A 80 13.58 -12.55 8.27
N LYS A 81 14.17 -11.35 8.28
CA LYS A 81 15.60 -11.16 8.50
C LYS A 81 15.86 -11.15 10.01
N ALA A 82 16.65 -12.10 10.46
CA ALA A 82 17.24 -12.08 11.80
C ALA A 82 18.63 -11.45 11.71
N SER A 83 18.85 -10.36 12.44
CA SER A 83 20.19 -9.79 12.61
C SER A 83 20.60 -9.78 14.07
N LYS A 84 21.85 -10.13 14.34
CA LYS A 84 22.51 -10.00 15.64
C LYS A 84 23.56 -8.90 15.52
N THR A 85 23.46 -7.87 16.35
CA THR A 85 24.45 -6.79 16.42
C THR A 85 25.34 -7.05 17.64
N GLU A 86 26.66 -6.86 17.55
CA GLU A 86 27.61 -7.16 18.66
C GLU A 86 27.26 -6.48 19.99
N LYS A 87 26.52 -5.37 19.95
CA LYS A 87 26.09 -4.61 21.14
C LYS A 87 24.91 -5.24 21.89
N GLU A 88 24.13 -6.11 21.26
CA GLU A 88 22.95 -6.75 21.84
C GLU A 88 23.22 -8.25 22.03
N LYS A 89 23.76 -8.61 23.20
CA LYS A 89 24.27 -9.97 23.44
C LYS A 89 23.19 -11.07 23.33
N ASN A 90 21.90 -10.74 23.54
CA ASN A 90 20.83 -11.73 23.73
C ASN A 90 19.52 -11.49 22.94
N SER A 91 19.46 -10.53 22.01
CA SER A 91 18.23 -10.29 21.21
C SER A 91 18.47 -10.54 19.72
N PHE A 92 17.66 -11.42 19.13
CA PHE A 92 17.51 -11.48 17.68
C PHE A 92 16.46 -10.45 17.28
N LYS A 93 16.84 -9.46 16.47
CA LYS A 93 15.86 -8.56 15.87
C LYS A 93 15.24 -9.24 14.65
N VAL A 94 13.95 -9.53 14.75
CA VAL A 94 13.10 -10.07 13.69
C VAL A 94 12.55 -8.87 12.91
N THR A 95 12.95 -8.70 11.66
CA THR A 95 12.39 -7.67 10.76
C THR A 95 11.90 -8.30 9.47
N LEU A 96 10.82 -7.80 8.89
CA LEU A 96 10.34 -8.26 7.58
C LEU A 96 11.38 -8.02 6.48
N GLU A 97 11.34 -8.79 5.38
CA GLU A 97 12.18 -8.55 4.20
C GLU A 97 11.59 -7.41 3.37
N GLN A 98 12.47 -6.50 2.90
CA GLN A 98 12.09 -5.35 2.09
C GLN A 98 11.28 -5.78 0.86
N TYR A 99 10.14 -5.12 0.59
CA TYR A 99 9.20 -5.43 -0.50
C TYR A 99 8.36 -6.70 -0.35
N GLU A 100 8.40 -7.36 0.80
CA GLU A 100 7.56 -8.53 1.02
C GLU A 100 6.08 -8.16 0.96
N LYS A 101 5.32 -9.00 0.24
CA LYS A 101 3.89 -8.80 -0.03
C LYS A 101 3.08 -9.80 0.78
N VAL A 102 2.61 -9.39 1.94
CA VAL A 102 1.78 -10.25 2.77
C VAL A 102 0.32 -10.08 2.36
N LYS A 103 -0.37 -11.21 2.14
CA LYS A 103 -1.81 -11.22 1.84
C LYS A 103 -2.56 -11.56 3.11
N ASP A 104 -3.60 -10.80 3.39
CA ASP A 104 -4.48 -11.02 4.53
C ASP A 104 -5.94 -11.05 4.09
N VAL A 105 -6.77 -11.79 4.82
CA VAL A 105 -8.20 -11.90 4.60
C VAL A 105 -8.91 -11.81 5.93
N TYR A 106 -9.67 -10.73 6.12
CA TYR A 106 -10.43 -10.49 7.34
C TYR A 106 -11.89 -10.22 7.00
N ASN A 107 -12.82 -10.96 7.63
CA ASN A 107 -14.26 -10.94 7.37
C ASN A 107 -14.61 -10.97 5.86
N GLY A 108 -13.87 -11.76 5.08
CA GLY A 108 -14.08 -11.90 3.62
C GLY A 108 -13.53 -10.75 2.77
N HIS A 109 -12.97 -9.70 3.38
CA HIS A 109 -12.25 -8.64 2.68
C HIS A 109 -10.79 -9.02 2.47
N LYS A 110 -10.25 -8.73 1.29
CA LYS A 110 -8.87 -9.08 0.91
C LYS A 110 -7.98 -7.85 1.02
N PHE A 111 -6.92 -7.99 1.82
CA PHE A 111 -5.94 -6.96 2.08
C PHE A 111 -4.57 -7.42 1.60
N LYS A 112 -3.73 -6.45 1.24
CA LYS A 112 -2.35 -6.71 0.85
C LYS A 112 -1.45 -5.71 1.52
N TRP A 113 -0.56 -6.20 2.35
CA TRP A 113 0.48 -5.44 3.01
C TRP A 113 1.78 -5.49 2.20
N ILE A 114 2.50 -4.38 2.20
CA ILE A 114 3.85 -4.27 1.66
C ILE A 114 4.70 -3.53 2.67
N TRP A 115 5.77 -4.15 3.13
CA TRP A 115 6.78 -3.45 3.94
C TRP A 115 7.83 -2.81 3.04
N LEU A 116 8.10 -1.53 3.25
CA LEU A 116 9.04 -0.76 2.46
C LEU A 116 10.06 -0.09 3.38
N GLU A 117 11.34 -0.27 3.04
CA GLU A 117 12.46 0.47 3.62
C GLU A 117 13.06 1.33 2.50
N PHE A 118 13.14 2.65 2.71
CA PHE A 118 13.80 3.58 1.82
C PHE A 118 15.05 4.09 2.52
N LYS A 119 16.21 3.96 1.86
CA LYS A 119 17.45 4.60 2.32
C LYS A 119 17.64 5.85 1.48
N CYS A 120 17.39 7.02 2.07
CA CYS A 120 17.76 8.27 1.43
C CYS A 120 19.23 8.56 1.78
N PHE A 121 20.06 8.66 0.75
CA PHE A 121 21.45 9.07 0.88
C PHE A 121 21.52 10.56 0.52
N ASP A 122 21.31 11.42 1.52
CA ASP A 122 21.83 12.78 1.44
C ASP A 122 23.26 12.77 2.01
N SER A 123 24.13 13.59 1.43
CA SER A 123 25.60 13.60 1.62
C SER A 123 26.09 13.75 3.07
N ILE A 124 25.19 13.94 4.04
CA ILE A 124 25.49 14.20 5.45
C ILE A 124 24.73 13.23 6.39
N HIS A 125 23.58 12.67 6.00
CA HIS A 125 22.76 11.84 6.89
C HIS A 125 22.15 10.62 6.16
N ARG A 126 22.41 9.42 6.71
CA ARG A 126 21.72 8.20 6.32
C ARG A 126 20.34 8.19 6.99
N SER A 127 19.31 8.63 6.26
CA SER A 127 17.92 8.56 6.73
C SER A 127 17.30 7.27 6.18
N GLU A 128 17.08 6.30 7.07
CA GLU A 128 16.25 5.13 6.79
C GLU A 128 14.80 5.48 7.13
N MET A 129 13.92 5.45 6.13
CA MET A 129 12.47 5.61 6.29
C MET A 129 11.80 4.26 6.06
N LYS A 130 11.11 3.74 7.07
CA LYS A 130 10.33 2.50 6.97
C LYS A 130 8.84 2.80 6.97
N SER A 131 8.08 2.05 6.20
CA SER A 131 6.63 2.20 6.10
C SER A 131 5.94 0.88 5.81
N PHE A 132 4.71 0.76 6.26
CA PHE A 132 3.77 -0.27 5.85
C PHE A 132 2.72 0.31 4.90
N ASN A 133 2.59 -0.33 3.74
CA ASN A 133 1.60 0.04 2.74
C ASN A 133 0.47 -0.99 2.70
N LEU A 134 -0.73 -0.57 3.08
CA LEU A 134 -1.95 -1.36 2.97
C LEU A 134 -2.65 -1.07 1.65
N ILE A 135 -2.74 -2.08 0.78
CA ILE A 135 -3.52 -2.02 -0.45
C ILE A 135 -4.86 -2.71 -0.25
N TYR A 136 -5.95 -1.97 -0.48
CA TYR A 136 -7.32 -2.43 -0.29
C TYR A 136 -8.23 -1.94 -1.44
N ARG A 137 -9.47 -2.45 -1.53
CA ARG A 137 -10.43 -1.94 -2.52
C ARG A 137 -11.01 -0.62 -2.02
N LYS A 138 -11.11 0.41 -2.87
CA LYS A 138 -11.67 1.73 -2.52
C LYS A 138 -13.05 1.65 -1.85
N LYS A 139 -13.90 0.72 -2.30
CA LYS A 139 -15.23 0.50 -1.73
C LYS A 139 -15.21 0.02 -0.26
N ASP A 140 -14.09 -0.53 0.19
CA ASP A 140 -13.91 -1.03 1.55
C ASP A 140 -13.31 0.06 2.47
N TYR A 141 -13.22 1.32 2.04
CA TYR A 141 -12.63 2.42 2.81
C TYR A 141 -13.18 2.51 4.25
N GLN A 142 -14.50 2.60 4.40
CA GLN A 142 -15.14 2.68 5.72
C GLN A 142 -14.84 1.45 6.58
N PHE A 143 -14.86 0.26 5.98
CA PHE A 143 -14.53 -0.98 6.67
C PHE A 143 -13.07 -1.01 7.16
N VAL A 144 -12.14 -0.48 6.36
CA VAL A 144 -10.72 -0.40 6.72
C VAL A 144 -10.54 0.45 7.98
N PHE A 145 -11.08 1.66 8.00
CA PHE A 145 -10.86 2.60 9.10
C PHE A 145 -11.70 2.30 10.34
N ASN A 146 -12.91 1.76 10.19
CA ASN A 146 -13.83 1.57 11.32
C ASN A 146 -13.77 0.15 11.90
N THR A 147 -13.18 -0.82 11.20
CA THR A 147 -13.19 -2.22 11.64
C THR A 147 -11.82 -2.88 11.53
N TYR A 148 -11.20 -2.88 10.36
CA TYR A 148 -9.96 -3.64 10.13
C TYR A 148 -8.76 -3.07 10.88
N LEU A 149 -8.47 -1.76 10.74
CA LEU A 149 -7.36 -1.13 11.47
C LEU A 149 -7.58 -1.14 12.99
N PRO A 150 -8.79 -0.83 13.53
CA PRO A 150 -9.06 -0.98 14.95
C PRO A 150 -8.87 -2.41 15.48
N HIS A 151 -9.20 -3.45 14.70
CA HIS A 151 -8.93 -4.84 15.08
C HIS A 151 -7.43 -5.10 15.24
N ILE A 152 -6.61 -4.65 14.27
CA ILE A 152 -5.14 -4.77 14.35
C ILE A 152 -4.58 -4.06 15.59
N LEU A 153 -5.09 -2.86 15.90
CA LEU A 153 -4.68 -2.09 17.09
C LEU A 153 -5.07 -2.78 18.40
N ASN A 154 -6.22 -3.46 18.45
CA ASN A 154 -6.66 -4.17 19.65
C ASN A 154 -5.99 -5.53 19.82
N ASP A 155 -5.56 -6.19 18.74
CA ASP A 155 -4.80 -7.44 18.81
C ASP A 155 -3.48 -7.26 19.58
N GLN A 156 -2.89 -6.05 19.59
CA GLN A 156 -1.73 -5.74 20.44
C GLN A 156 -2.00 -5.87 21.94
N LYS A 157 -3.25 -5.67 22.39
CA LYS A 157 -3.59 -5.64 23.83
C LYS A 157 -3.74 -7.02 24.45
N HIS A 158 -3.65 -8.09 23.64
CA HIS A 158 -3.83 -9.47 24.07
C HIS A 158 -2.53 -10.28 24.05
N ILE A 159 -1.38 -9.62 23.90
CA ILE A 159 -0.04 -10.22 23.96
C ILE A 159 0.64 -9.81 25.27
#